data_AF-A0A0K9GAD2-F1
#
_entry.id   AF-A0A0K9GAD2-F1
#
_cell.length_a   1.000
_cell.length_b   1.000
_cell.length_c   1.000
_cell.angle_alpha   90.00
_cell.angle_beta   90.00
_cell.angle_gamma   90.00
#
_symmetry.space_group_name_H-M   'P 1'
#
loop_
_entity.id
_entity.type
_entity.pdbx_description
1 polymer ?
#
loop_
_entity_poly.entity_id
_entity_poly.type
_entity_poly.pdbx_seq_one_letter_code
_entity_poly.pdbx_strand_id
1 'polypeptide(L)' 'MQNINDYPMVLKASDIAEILRVSEPKAYAIMEEPTFPLIRSGRTKRVLRDNFMEWLVNET' A
#
# COMPACT_ATOMS: atom_id res chain seq x y z
N MET A 1 -10.97 14.86 -6.94
CA MET A 1 -10.64 13.42 -7.12
C MET A 1 -9.13 13.33 -7.20
N GLN A 2 -8.47 12.63 -6.27
CA GLN A 2 -7.03 12.35 -6.39
C GLN A 2 -6.84 11.29 -7.46
N ASN A 3 -5.95 11.55 -8.41
CA ASN A 3 -5.62 10.57 -9.45
C ASN A 3 -4.52 9.65 -8.91
N ILE A 4 -4.57 8.37 -9.29
CA ILE A 4 -3.59 7.35 -8.88
C ILE A 4 -2.16 7.74 -9.27
N ASN A 5 -2.00 8.56 -10.32
CA ASN A 5 -0.70 9.05 -10.80
C ASN A 5 -0.08 10.12 -9.88
N ASP A 6 -0.83 10.67 -8.92
CA ASP A 6 -0.32 11.67 -7.97
C ASP A 6 0.54 11.03 -6.87
N TYR A 7 0.48 9.70 -6.73
CA TYR A 7 1.23 8.96 -5.71
C TYR A 7 2.65 8.59 -6.18
N PRO A 8 3.62 8.57 -5.25
CA PRO A 8 4.98 8.16 -5.55
C PRO A 8 5.03 6.71 -6.06
N MET A 9 6.07 6.37 -6.83
CA MET A 9 6.30 4.99 -7.30
C MET A 9 6.39 3.98 -6.15
N VAL A 10 6.84 4.44 -4.98
CA VAL A 10 6.94 3.63 -3.76
C VAL A 10 6.00 4.22 -2.73
N LEU A 11 5.03 3.43 -2.29
CA LEU A 11 4.04 3.81 -1.30
C LEU A 11 4.51 3.44 0.12
N LYS A 12 4.19 4.31 1.08
CA LYS A 12 4.28 4.04 2.52
C LYS A 12 2.89 3.73 3.09
N ALA A 13 2.85 3.29 4.35
CA ALA A 13 1.60 2.97 5.05
C ALA A 13 0.58 4.12 5.06
N SER A 14 1.05 5.37 5.19
CA SER A 14 0.17 6.55 5.13
C SER A 14 -0.43 6.78 3.74
N ASP A 15 0.30 6.48 2.66
CA ASP A 15 -0.26 6.58 1.31
C ASP A 15 -1.35 5.52 1.11
N ILE A 16 -1.11 4.29 1.59
CA ILE A 16 -2.10 3.20 1.56
C ILE A 16 -3.35 3.57 2.36
N ALA A 17 -3.16 4.15 3.55
CA ALA A 17 -4.26 4.62 4.39
C ALA A 17 -5.12 5.68 3.69
N GLU A 18 -4.49 6.60 2.97
CA GLU A 18 -5.17 7.62 2.18
C GLU A 18 -5.91 7.04 0.97
N ILE A 19 -5.26 6.13 0.23
CA ILE A 19 -5.84 5.46 -0.95
C ILE A 19 -7.05 4.62 -0.57
N LEU A 20 -6.94 3.81 0.48
CA LEU A 20 -8.00 2.90 0.93
C LEU A 20 -9.01 3.58 1.87
N ARG A 21 -8.81 4.85 2.22
CA ARG A 21 -9.62 5.60 3.20
C ARG A 21 -9.76 4.86 4.53
N VAL A 22 -8.67 4.25 5.01
CA VAL A 22 -8.60 3.54 6.29
C VAL A 22 -7.66 4.25 7.26
N SER A 23 -7.69 3.84 8.53
CA SER A 23 -6.73 4.34 9.51
C SER A 23 -5.32 3.80 9.24
N GLU A 24 -4.30 4.56 9.62
CA GLU A 24 -2.90 4.13 9.45
C GLU A 24 -2.59 2.77 10.13
N PRO A 25 -3.10 2.45 11.34
CA PRO A 25 -2.95 1.12 11.91
C PRO A 25 -3.59 0.02 11.07
N LYS A 26 -4.75 0.29 10.44
CA LYS A 26 -5.41 -0.67 9.55
C LYS A 26 -4.60 -0.88 8.26
N ALA A 27 -4.00 0.18 7.71
CA ALA A 27 -3.06 0.06 6.61
C ALA A 27 -1.85 -0.80 6.99
N TYR A 28 -1.28 -0.62 8.19
CA TYR A 28 -0.19 -1.48 8.66
C TYR A 28 -0.59 -2.95 8.82
N ALA A 29 -1.83 -3.22 9.22
CA ALA A 29 -2.37 -4.58 9.31
C ALA A 29 -2.50 -5.22 7.92
N ILE A 30 -3.00 -4.48 6.93
CA ILE A 30 -3.07 -4.92 5.53
C ILE A 30 -1.66 -5.21 4.98
N MET A 31 -0.69 -4.34 5.28
CA MET A 31 0.70 -4.56 4.89
C MET A 31 1.37 -5.78 5.56
N GLU A 32 0.78 -6.37 6.59
CA GLU A 32 1.24 -7.61 7.23
C GLU A 32 0.57 -8.86 6.65
N GLU A 33 -0.35 -8.71 5.69
CA GLU A 33 -0.98 -9.84 5.04
C GLU A 33 0.05 -10.64 4.22
N PRO A 34 -0.01 -11.98 4.25
CA PRO A 34 0.99 -12.83 3.60
C PRO A 34 1.01 -12.70 2.07
N THR A 35 -0.10 -12.25 1.48
CA THR A 35 -0.27 -12.01 0.04
C THR A 35 0.16 -10.60 -0.37
N PHE A 36 0.37 -9.70 0.60
CA PHE A 36 0.70 -8.31 0.32
C PHE A 36 2.12 -8.21 -0.25
N PRO A 37 2.34 -7.47 -1.37
CA PRO A 37 3.65 -7.36 -2.03
C PRO A 37 4.61 -6.43 -1.27
N LEU A 38 4.90 -6.76 -0.01
CA LEU A 38 5.67 -5.95 0.92
C LEU A 38 7.16 -5.94 0.59
N ILE A 39 7.72 -4.74 0.49
CA ILE A 39 9.17 -4.50 0.49
C ILE A 39 9.57 -4.05 1.89
N ARG A 40 10.34 -4.90 2.59
CA ARG A 40 10.93 -4.57 3.88
C ARG A 40 12.38 -4.11 3.71
N SER A 41 12.66 -2.90 4.15
CA SER A 41 14.03 -2.38 4.28
C SER A 41 14.25 -1.94 5.72
N GLY A 42 14.85 -2.83 6.52
CA GLY A 42 14.99 -2.65 7.96
C GLY A 42 13.63 -2.46 8.65
N ARG A 43 13.44 -1.31 9.31
CA ARG A 43 12.18 -0.95 9.99
C ARG A 43 11.13 -0.35 9.06
N THR A 44 11.47 -0.08 7.81
CA THR A 44 10.55 0.55 6.86
C THR A 44 9.81 -0.50 6.05
N LYS A 45 8.49 -0.29 5.97
CA LYS A 45 7.57 -1.02 5.11
C LYS A 45 7.22 -0.15 3.91
N ARG A 46 7.37 -0.71 2.72
CA ARG A 46 7.10 -0.05 1.45
C ARG A 46 6.44 -1.04 0.49
N VAL A 47 5.79 -0.52 -0.54
CA VAL A 47 5.26 -1.31 -1.65
C VAL A 47 5.40 -0.50 -2.93
N LEU A 48 5.65 -1.17 -4.06
CA LEU A 48 5.59 -0.48 -5.35
C LEU A 48 4.14 -0.17 -5.68
N ARG A 49 3.86 1.03 -6.18
CA ARG A 49 2.52 1.48 -6.55
C ARG A 49 1.85 0.47 -7.49
N ASP A 50 2.56 -0.01 -8.50
CA ASP A 50 2.02 -0.95 -9.48
C ASP A 50 1.69 -2.30 -8.83
N ASN A 51 2.60 -2.87 -8.03
CA ASN A 51 2.35 -4.12 -7.30
C ASN A 51 1.16 -4.00 -6.33
N PHE A 52 1.01 -2.86 -5.65
CA PHE A 52 -0.12 -2.61 -4.77
C PHE A 52 -1.45 -2.59 -5.54
N MET A 53 -1.47 -2.00 -6.73
CA MET A 53 -2.65 -1.97 -7.59
C MET A 53 -2.99 -3.36 -8.14
N GLU A 54 -1.98 -4.13 -8.57
CA GLU A 54 -2.16 -5.52 -8.97
C GLU A 54 -2.72 -6.38 -7.83
N TRP A 55 -2.20 -6.19 -6.61
CA TRP A 55 -2.72 -6.86 -5.42
C TRP A 55 -4.19 -6.50 -5.15
N LEU A 56 -4.57 -5.23 -5.28
CA LEU A 56 -5.96 -4.79 -5.13
C LEU A 56 -6.91 -5.42 -6.15
N VAL A 57 -6.48 -5.54 -7.41
CA VAL A 57 -7.27 -6.18 -8.46
C VAL A 57 -7.42 -7.68 -8.21
N ASN A 58 -6.38 -8.34 -7.70
CA ASN A 58 -6.41 -9.78 -7.42
C ASN A 58 -7.22 -10.14 -6.16
N GLU A 59 -7.42 -9.21 -5.24
CA GLU A 59 -8.22 -9.40 -4.02
C GLU A 59 -9.74 -9.22 -4.27
N THR A 60 -10.14 -8.70 -5.43
CA THR A 60 -11.54 -8.48 -5.85
C THR A 60 -12.01 -9.54 -6.83
#